data_AF-A0A2R4T8P1-F1
#
_entry.id   AF-A0A2R4T8P1-F1
#
_cell.length_a   1.000
_cell.length_b   1.000
_cell.length_c   1.000
_cell.angle_alpha   90.00
_cell.angle_beta   90.00
_cell.angle_gamma   90.00
#
_symmetry.space_group_name_H-M   'P 1'
#
loop_
_entity.id
_entity.type
_entity.pdbx_description
1 polymer ?
#
loop_
_entity_poly.entity_id
_entity_poly.type
_entity_poly.pdbx_seq_one_letter_code
_entity_poly.pdbx_strand_id
1 'polypeptide(L)'
;MADMEYTGTNEPNLTPGDAAEFALMLHDAPDAHFGRHPVPVLAYEPGASLSGRREAFRVVYDAIVGRIGEPTLYGGSAEGPNVRWRDGRRLVMLAGDRHRAQLSVHGTDAFESEERRTFEWGGDAWSADEPHDVGFLPYAWQLDRSGPGERPTERPGCRQVSSLEHFENGLELLLAAWVEQLPVQVGEDWASFSVTSAADRGRQLLISFALEDGLHVSVDDRDGEDTPERELLMRSRGWHSRDRGWWQADFSRPERDDVAEVARLTVTELRARGTKEPEELRARDASCKDRGELWLPGLGIRH
;
A
#
# COMPACT_ATOMS: atom_id res chain seq x y z
N MET A 1 -43.69 18.96 15.36
CA MET A 1 -42.88 19.13 14.14
C MET A 1 -41.43 19.11 14.56
N ALA A 2 -40.56 18.19 14.18
CA ALA A 2 -40.66 16.86 13.59
C ALA A 2 -39.30 16.24 13.96
N ASP A 3 -39.31 15.08 14.61
CA ASP A 3 -38.12 14.27 14.83
C ASP A 3 -37.54 13.92 13.46
N MET A 4 -36.30 14.32 13.24
CA MET A 4 -35.55 13.91 12.07
C MET A 4 -34.89 12.58 12.41
N GLU A 5 -35.64 11.50 12.24
CA GLU A 5 -35.11 10.13 12.27
C GLU A 5 -33.98 10.03 11.25
N TYR A 6 -32.76 9.94 11.77
CA TYR A 6 -31.58 9.57 11.01
C TYR A 6 -31.75 8.10 10.61
N THR A 7 -32.37 7.87 9.45
CA THR A 7 -32.39 6.55 8.83
C THR A 7 -31.01 6.29 8.25
N GLY A 8 -30.11 5.80 9.12
CA GLY A 8 -28.93 5.10 8.65
C GLY A 8 -29.42 3.97 7.76
N THR A 9 -29.11 4.06 6.46
CA THR A 9 -29.27 2.94 5.53
C THR A 9 -28.33 1.83 6.00
N ASN A 10 -28.83 0.99 6.91
CA ASN A 10 -28.32 -0.35 7.17
C ASN A 10 -28.55 -1.16 5.90
N GLU A 11 -27.74 -0.93 4.87
CA GLU A 11 -27.58 -1.94 3.82
C GLU A 11 -27.00 -3.18 4.52
N PRO A 12 -27.69 -4.34 4.46
CA PRO A 12 -27.19 -5.54 5.10
C PRO A 12 -25.83 -5.89 4.51
N ASN A 13 -24.80 -5.99 5.35
CA ASN A 13 -23.51 -6.52 4.93
C ASN A 13 -23.74 -7.89 4.29
N LEU A 14 -23.28 -8.05 3.05
CA LEU A 14 -23.33 -9.32 2.35
C LEU A 14 -22.57 -10.37 3.16
N THR A 15 -23.06 -11.61 3.16
CA THR A 15 -22.23 -12.72 3.62
C THR A 15 -21.05 -12.88 2.66
N PRO A 16 -19.91 -13.48 3.07
CA PRO A 16 -18.80 -13.74 2.16
C PRO A 16 -19.22 -14.53 0.90
N GLY A 17 -20.18 -15.44 1.02
CA GLY A 17 -20.76 -16.17 -0.11
C GLY A 17 -21.56 -15.27 -1.05
N ASP A 18 -22.39 -14.37 -0.51
CA ASP A 18 -23.15 -13.42 -1.32
C ASP A 18 -22.23 -12.42 -2.03
N ALA A 19 -21.17 -11.97 -1.37
CA ALA A 19 -20.13 -11.13 -1.97
C ALA A 19 -19.43 -11.83 -3.14
N ALA A 20 -19.14 -13.12 -2.99
CA ALA A 20 -18.52 -13.93 -4.04
C ALA A 20 -19.45 -14.13 -5.25
N GLU A 21 -20.74 -14.43 -5.03
CA GLU A 21 -21.72 -14.51 -6.12
C GLU A 21 -21.95 -13.15 -6.80
N PHE A 22 -21.91 -12.06 -6.04
CA PHE A 22 -21.98 -10.72 -6.62
C PHE A 22 -20.73 -10.39 -7.44
N ALA A 23 -19.53 -10.76 -6.99
CA ALA A 23 -18.30 -10.62 -7.76
C ALA A 23 -18.37 -11.40 -9.08
N LEU A 24 -18.91 -12.63 -9.06
CA LEU A 24 -19.15 -13.39 -10.28
C LEU A 24 -20.14 -12.67 -11.21
N MET A 25 -21.22 -12.10 -10.69
CA MET A 25 -22.18 -11.35 -11.51
C MET A 25 -21.51 -10.18 -12.21
N LEU A 26 -20.69 -9.40 -11.50
CA LEU A 26 -19.89 -8.32 -12.09
C LEU A 26 -18.88 -8.85 -13.11
N HIS A 27 -18.33 -10.04 -12.87
CA HIS A 27 -17.39 -10.67 -13.77
C HIS A 27 -18.07 -11.22 -15.04
N ASP A 28 -19.23 -11.88 -14.97
CA ASP A 28 -19.81 -12.58 -16.12
C ASP A 28 -20.83 -11.72 -16.89
N ALA A 29 -21.53 -10.82 -16.22
CA ALA A 29 -22.61 -9.99 -16.79
C ALA A 29 -22.55 -8.53 -16.30
N PRO A 30 -21.48 -7.77 -16.61
CA PRO A 30 -21.23 -6.45 -16.04
C PRO A 30 -22.17 -5.33 -16.54
N ASP A 31 -22.83 -5.50 -17.69
CA ASP A 31 -23.48 -4.41 -18.42
C ASP A 31 -24.48 -3.61 -17.59
N ALA A 32 -25.26 -4.29 -16.75
CA ALA A 32 -26.24 -3.64 -15.90
C ALA A 32 -25.60 -2.80 -14.77
N HIS A 33 -24.33 -3.03 -14.46
CA HIS A 33 -23.62 -2.50 -13.29
C HIS A 33 -22.61 -1.40 -13.62
N PHE A 34 -22.26 -1.18 -14.89
CA PHE A 34 -21.40 -0.06 -15.27
C PHE A 34 -21.99 1.28 -14.81
N GLY A 35 -21.13 2.11 -14.22
CA GLY A 35 -21.50 3.45 -13.73
C GLY A 35 -22.40 3.44 -12.49
N ARG A 36 -22.70 2.28 -11.89
CA ARG A 36 -23.39 2.20 -10.60
C ARG A 36 -22.44 2.47 -9.45
N HIS A 37 -23.01 2.89 -8.32
CA HIS A 37 -22.26 3.06 -7.08
C HIS A 37 -21.66 1.72 -6.61
N PRO A 38 -20.45 1.73 -6.01
CA PRO A 38 -19.87 0.56 -5.39
C PRO A 38 -20.77 -0.03 -4.30
N VAL A 39 -20.87 -1.36 -4.26
CA VAL A 39 -21.71 -2.09 -3.30
C VAL A 39 -20.85 -2.54 -2.11
N PRO A 40 -21.17 -2.14 -0.87
CA PRO A 40 -20.48 -2.63 0.31
C PRO A 40 -20.58 -4.15 0.44
N VAL A 41 -19.43 -4.80 0.67
CA VAL A 41 -19.33 -6.26 0.91
C VAL A 41 -18.74 -6.60 2.27
N LEU A 42 -18.18 -5.60 2.95
CA LEU A 42 -17.63 -5.70 4.28
C LEU A 42 -17.71 -4.34 4.96
N ALA A 43 -18.14 -4.29 6.21
CA ALA A 43 -17.94 -3.14 7.08
C ALA A 43 -17.01 -3.53 8.22
N TYR A 44 -16.05 -2.66 8.55
CA TYR A 44 -15.14 -2.85 9.66
C TYR A 44 -15.74 -2.29 10.95
N GLU A 45 -15.40 -2.92 12.06
CA GLU A 45 -15.71 -2.37 13.38
C GLU A 45 -15.04 -1.00 13.56
N PRO A 46 -15.75 0.01 14.09
CA PRO A 46 -15.17 1.32 14.38
C PRO A 46 -13.93 1.19 15.28
N GLY A 47 -12.80 1.75 14.82
CA GLY A 47 -11.53 1.69 15.56
C GLY A 47 -10.79 0.37 15.47
N ALA A 48 -11.17 -0.53 14.56
CA ALA A 48 -10.42 -1.76 14.31
C ALA A 48 -8.92 -1.48 14.03
N SER A 49 -8.05 -2.33 14.57
CA SER A 49 -6.60 -2.31 14.32
C SER A 49 -6.29 -2.69 12.86
N LEU A 50 -5.02 -2.53 12.43
CA LEU A 50 -4.60 -2.99 11.11
C LEU A 50 -4.81 -4.50 10.99
N SER A 51 -4.40 -5.24 12.04
CA SER A 51 -4.64 -6.68 12.15
C SER A 51 -6.13 -7.04 12.13
N GLY A 52 -6.99 -6.32 12.85
CA GLY A 52 -8.43 -6.59 12.88
C GLY A 52 -9.09 -6.43 11.50
N ARG A 53 -8.77 -5.35 10.78
CA ARG A 53 -9.27 -5.14 9.41
C ARG A 53 -8.74 -6.18 8.43
N ARG A 54 -7.45 -6.53 8.55
CA ARG A 54 -6.81 -7.60 7.76
C ARG A 54 -7.57 -8.93 7.87
N GLU A 55 -7.83 -9.38 9.09
CA GLU A 55 -8.50 -10.67 9.33
C GLU A 55 -9.95 -10.65 8.82
N ALA A 56 -10.67 -9.54 9.02
CA ALA A 56 -12.03 -9.37 8.48
C ALA A 56 -12.05 -9.38 6.94
N PHE A 57 -11.08 -8.67 6.31
CA PHE A 57 -10.97 -8.61 4.85
C PHE A 57 -10.63 -9.97 4.24
N ARG A 58 -9.77 -10.77 4.89
CA ARG A 58 -9.36 -12.10 4.40
C ARG A 58 -10.55 -13.01 4.10
N VAL A 59 -11.54 -13.04 4.97
CA VAL A 59 -12.72 -13.90 4.79
C VAL A 59 -13.48 -13.58 3.50
N VAL A 60 -13.66 -12.30 3.19
CA VAL A 60 -14.37 -11.87 1.97
C VAL A 60 -13.50 -12.04 0.74
N TYR A 61 -12.22 -11.67 0.84
CA TYR A 61 -11.25 -11.84 -0.22
C TYR A 61 -11.13 -13.31 -0.67
N ASP A 62 -10.94 -14.25 0.26
CA ASP A 62 -10.80 -15.67 -0.03
C ASP A 62 -12.06 -16.25 -0.70
N ALA A 63 -13.24 -15.81 -0.26
CA ALA A 63 -14.50 -16.24 -0.87
C ALA A 63 -14.63 -15.75 -2.32
N ILE A 64 -14.26 -14.50 -2.60
CA ILE A 64 -14.28 -13.92 -3.95
C ILE A 64 -13.25 -14.62 -4.84
N VAL A 65 -11.99 -14.72 -4.41
CA VAL A 65 -10.92 -15.40 -5.16
C VAL A 65 -11.29 -16.86 -5.44
N GLY A 66 -11.82 -17.57 -4.44
CA GLY A 66 -12.30 -18.94 -4.61
C GLY A 66 -13.43 -19.08 -5.64
N ARG A 67 -14.16 -17.99 -5.93
CA ARG A 67 -15.31 -17.99 -6.84
C ARG A 67 -14.99 -17.53 -8.26
N ILE A 68 -14.16 -16.51 -8.43
CA ILE A 68 -13.84 -15.91 -9.74
C ILE A 68 -12.37 -16.06 -10.16
N GLY A 69 -11.55 -16.70 -9.32
CA GLY A 69 -10.12 -16.93 -9.58
C GLY A 69 -9.22 -15.81 -9.07
N GLU A 70 -7.91 -15.96 -9.32
CA GLU A 70 -6.89 -15.01 -8.88
C GLU A 70 -7.02 -13.63 -9.54
N PRO A 71 -6.75 -12.54 -8.79
CA PRO A 71 -6.68 -11.20 -9.33
C PRO A 71 -5.65 -11.05 -10.45
N THR A 72 -5.88 -10.07 -11.32
CA THR A 72 -4.87 -9.61 -12.29
C THR A 72 -3.86 -8.68 -11.62
N LEU A 73 -4.36 -7.79 -10.75
CA LEU A 73 -3.55 -6.85 -10.00
C LEU A 73 -3.94 -6.90 -8.52
N TYR A 74 -2.93 -7.08 -7.69
CA TYR A 74 -3.03 -6.95 -6.24
C TYR A 74 -2.57 -5.54 -5.87
N GLY A 75 -3.05 -4.98 -4.78
CA GLY A 75 -2.70 -3.62 -4.42
C GLY A 75 -3.43 -3.05 -3.22
N GLY A 76 -3.11 -1.80 -2.96
CA GLY A 76 -3.54 -1.13 -1.75
C GLY A 76 -3.31 0.37 -1.76
N SER A 77 -4.26 1.12 -1.25
CA SER A 77 -4.16 2.56 -0.99
C SER A 77 -3.79 2.82 0.47
N ALA A 78 -3.60 4.10 0.80
CA ALA A 78 -3.41 4.56 2.18
C ALA A 78 -4.59 4.18 3.10
N GLU A 79 -5.79 4.02 2.54
CA GLU A 79 -7.01 3.82 3.31
C GLU A 79 -7.52 2.37 3.28
N GLY A 80 -7.19 1.59 2.25
CA GLY A 80 -7.73 0.23 2.14
C GLY A 80 -7.26 -0.55 0.91
N PRO A 81 -7.74 -1.79 0.74
CA PRO A 81 -7.32 -2.66 -0.35
C PRO A 81 -7.69 -2.07 -1.73
N ASN A 82 -6.94 -2.46 -2.77
CA ASN A 82 -7.23 -2.13 -4.16
C ASN A 82 -6.90 -3.35 -5.05
N VAL A 83 -7.84 -4.29 -5.16
CA VAL A 83 -7.68 -5.56 -5.88
C VAL A 83 -8.49 -5.52 -7.18
N ARG A 84 -7.92 -6.03 -8.28
CA ARG A 84 -8.53 -5.92 -9.62
C ARG A 84 -8.49 -7.24 -10.40
N TRP A 85 -9.64 -7.58 -10.99
CA TRP A 85 -9.76 -8.56 -12.07
C TRP A 85 -10.02 -7.81 -13.36
N ARG A 86 -9.04 -7.81 -14.27
CA ARG A 86 -8.97 -6.91 -15.42
C ARG A 86 -8.85 -7.67 -16.73
N ASP A 87 -9.63 -7.25 -17.71
CA ASP A 87 -9.40 -7.53 -19.12
C ASP A 87 -9.47 -6.23 -19.94
N GLY A 88 -9.29 -6.32 -21.27
CA GLY A 88 -9.32 -5.13 -22.15
C GLY A 88 -10.68 -4.41 -22.22
N ARG A 89 -11.75 -4.93 -21.63
CA ARG A 89 -13.10 -4.34 -21.68
C ARG A 89 -13.60 -3.88 -20.32
N ARG A 90 -13.31 -4.65 -19.27
CA ARG A 90 -13.82 -4.39 -17.91
C ARG A 90 -12.78 -4.62 -16.83
N LEU A 91 -13.04 -3.97 -15.71
CA LEU A 91 -12.30 -4.09 -14.47
C LEU A 91 -13.30 -4.30 -13.33
N VAL A 92 -13.30 -5.48 -12.72
CA VAL A 92 -13.98 -5.73 -11.44
C VAL A 92 -13.02 -5.34 -10.33
N MET A 93 -13.46 -4.47 -9.44
CA MET A 93 -12.63 -3.91 -8.37
C MET A 93 -13.20 -4.27 -7.02
N LEU A 94 -12.37 -4.86 -6.17
CA LEU A 94 -12.57 -4.95 -4.73
C LEU A 94 -11.67 -3.89 -4.08
N ALA A 95 -12.26 -2.78 -3.67
CA ALA A 95 -11.56 -1.67 -3.06
C ALA A 95 -12.19 -1.25 -1.75
N GLY A 96 -11.46 -0.55 -0.89
CA GLY A 96 -11.99 -0.12 0.39
C GLY A 96 -11.32 1.08 1.00
N ASP A 97 -11.84 1.45 2.15
CA ASP A 97 -11.30 2.43 3.07
C ASP A 97 -11.25 1.81 4.49
N ARG A 98 -10.85 2.61 5.48
CA ARG A 98 -10.78 2.17 6.89
C ARG A 98 -12.11 1.75 7.51
N HIS A 99 -13.24 1.98 6.84
CA HIS A 99 -14.60 1.70 7.31
C HIS A 99 -15.24 0.52 6.58
N ARG A 100 -14.88 0.25 5.32
CA ARG A 100 -15.51 -0.81 4.51
C ARG A 100 -14.69 -1.24 3.31
N ALA A 101 -15.00 -2.44 2.79
CA ALA A 101 -14.63 -2.87 1.45
C ALA A 101 -15.88 -3.00 0.56
N GLN A 102 -15.73 -2.72 -0.73
CA GLN A 102 -16.81 -2.60 -1.69
C GLN A 102 -16.43 -3.24 -3.02
N LEU A 103 -17.43 -3.75 -3.74
CA LEU A 103 -17.30 -4.26 -5.10
C LEU A 103 -17.89 -3.28 -6.11
N SER A 104 -17.19 -3.10 -7.23
CA SER A 104 -17.65 -2.29 -8.35
C SER A 104 -17.11 -2.83 -9.68
N VAL A 105 -17.70 -2.40 -10.79
CA VAL A 105 -17.22 -2.74 -12.13
C VAL A 105 -17.16 -1.51 -13.01
N HIS A 106 -16.07 -1.40 -13.77
CA HIS A 106 -15.75 -0.23 -14.59
C HIS A 106 -15.32 -0.65 -15.99
N GLY A 107 -15.55 0.21 -16.98
CA GLY A 107 -14.93 0.05 -18.28
C GLY A 107 -13.43 0.35 -18.15
N THR A 108 -12.58 -0.58 -18.61
CA THR A 108 -11.12 -0.53 -18.36
C THR A 108 -10.49 0.79 -18.80
N ASP A 109 -10.68 1.17 -20.07
CA ASP A 109 -10.05 2.37 -20.63
C ASP A 109 -10.47 3.66 -19.92
N ALA A 110 -11.75 3.77 -19.55
CA ALA A 110 -12.30 4.95 -18.88
C ALA A 110 -11.72 5.07 -17.47
N PHE A 111 -11.71 3.97 -16.72
CA PHE A 111 -11.17 3.92 -15.37
C PHE A 111 -9.67 4.22 -15.34
N GLU A 112 -8.89 3.58 -16.19
CA GLU A 112 -7.43 3.78 -16.23
C GLU A 112 -7.05 5.19 -16.69
N SER A 113 -7.86 5.81 -17.56
CA SER A 113 -7.67 7.20 -17.95
C SER A 113 -7.90 8.18 -16.79
N GLU A 114 -8.93 7.93 -15.98
CA GLU A 114 -9.21 8.71 -14.77
C GLU A 114 -8.13 8.48 -13.71
N GLU A 115 -7.72 7.24 -13.48
CA GLU A 115 -6.63 6.88 -12.58
C GLU A 115 -5.33 7.58 -12.95
N ARG A 116 -4.94 7.54 -14.24
CA ARG A 116 -3.76 8.26 -14.72
C ARG A 116 -3.87 9.75 -14.44
N ARG A 117 -5.05 10.34 -14.66
CA ARG A 117 -5.29 11.75 -14.34
C ARG A 117 -5.13 12.01 -12.84
N THR A 118 -5.57 11.11 -11.97
CA THR A 118 -5.40 11.25 -10.53
C THR A 118 -3.94 11.18 -10.11
N PHE A 119 -3.13 10.28 -10.67
CA PHE A 119 -1.69 10.26 -10.40
C PHE A 119 -0.95 11.50 -10.92
N GLU A 120 -1.32 12.00 -12.09
CA GLU A 120 -0.67 13.17 -12.71
C GLU A 120 -1.09 14.50 -12.05
N TRP A 121 -2.35 14.58 -11.61
CA TRP A 121 -2.99 15.84 -11.21
C TRP A 121 -3.66 15.79 -9.84
N GLY A 122 -3.53 14.74 -9.03
CA GLY A 122 -4.08 14.71 -7.65
C GLY A 122 -5.61 14.60 -7.53
N GLY A 123 -6.32 14.23 -8.60
CA GLY A 123 -7.77 14.05 -8.60
C GLY A 123 -8.59 15.35 -8.54
N ASP A 124 -9.87 15.24 -8.15
CA ASP A 124 -10.83 16.37 -8.14
C ASP A 124 -10.57 17.42 -7.03
N ALA A 125 -9.69 17.11 -6.08
CA ALA A 125 -9.29 18.01 -4.98
C ALA A 125 -8.06 18.87 -5.32
N TRP A 126 -7.62 18.88 -6.58
CA TRP A 126 -6.34 19.49 -6.95
C TRP A 126 -6.29 21.02 -6.83
N SER A 127 -5.21 21.50 -6.22
CA SER A 127 -4.70 22.87 -6.32
C SER A 127 -3.26 22.86 -6.85
N ALA A 128 -2.92 23.80 -7.73
CA ALA A 128 -1.55 23.96 -8.23
C ALA A 128 -0.54 24.33 -7.13
N ASP A 129 -1.04 24.90 -6.03
CA ASP A 129 -0.25 25.43 -4.92
C ASP A 129 -0.11 24.45 -3.75
N GLU A 130 -0.75 23.26 -3.82
CA GLU A 130 -0.72 22.26 -2.75
C GLU A 130 0.19 21.07 -3.11
N PRO A 131 0.98 20.56 -2.14
CA PRO A 131 1.78 19.35 -2.33
C PRO A 131 0.91 18.18 -2.80
N HIS A 132 1.45 17.33 -3.66
CA HIS A 132 0.78 16.12 -4.11
C HIS A 132 0.47 15.21 -2.92
N ASP A 133 -0.80 15.02 -2.56
CA ASP A 133 -1.16 14.24 -1.38
C ASP A 133 -1.15 12.74 -1.70
N VAL A 134 -0.06 12.08 -1.25
CA VAL A 134 0.15 10.64 -1.35
C VAL A 134 -0.96 9.81 -0.71
N GLY A 135 -1.73 10.37 0.24
CA GLY A 135 -2.88 9.72 0.87
C GLY A 135 -4.09 9.57 -0.05
N PHE A 136 -4.20 10.40 -1.09
CA PHE A 136 -5.31 10.37 -2.06
C PHE A 136 -4.96 9.62 -3.36
N LEU A 137 -3.79 9.00 -3.43
CA LEU A 137 -3.44 8.16 -4.57
C LEU A 137 -4.41 6.98 -4.69
N PRO A 138 -4.80 6.58 -5.92
CA PRO A 138 -5.64 5.40 -6.14
C PRO A 138 -5.08 4.14 -5.48
N TYR A 139 -3.75 4.02 -5.44
CA TYR A 139 -3.01 3.02 -4.68
C TYR A 139 -1.62 3.53 -4.31
N ALA A 140 -1.12 3.12 -3.14
CA ALA A 140 0.24 3.33 -2.67
C ALA A 140 1.19 2.22 -3.17
N TRP A 141 0.67 1.01 -3.39
CA TRP A 141 1.39 -0.11 -3.99
C TRP A 141 0.50 -0.94 -4.91
N GLN A 142 1.13 -1.57 -5.91
CA GLN A 142 0.47 -2.51 -6.81
C GLN A 142 1.45 -3.61 -7.21
N LEU A 143 0.94 -4.83 -7.34
CA LEU A 143 1.70 -6.02 -7.70
C LEU A 143 0.99 -6.72 -8.87
N ASP A 144 1.74 -6.88 -9.97
CA ASP A 144 1.32 -7.68 -11.13
C ASP A 144 2.06 -9.02 -11.10
N ARG A 145 1.34 -10.13 -10.84
CA ARG A 145 1.88 -11.49 -10.84
C ARG A 145 1.74 -12.21 -12.18
N SER A 146 1.45 -11.48 -13.26
CA SER A 146 1.04 -12.06 -14.55
C SER A 146 -0.17 -13.00 -14.38
N GLY A 147 -1.18 -12.52 -13.63
CA GLY A 147 -2.43 -13.23 -13.37
C GLY A 147 -3.22 -13.53 -14.66
N PRO A 148 -4.39 -14.19 -14.55
CA PRO A 148 -5.14 -14.69 -15.70
C PRO A 148 -5.70 -13.58 -16.62
N GLY A 149 -5.74 -12.34 -16.15
CA GLY A 149 -6.22 -11.20 -16.91
C GLY A 149 -5.15 -10.51 -17.76
N GLU A 150 -5.52 -9.36 -18.32
CA GLU A 150 -4.62 -8.56 -19.13
C GLU A 150 -3.91 -7.51 -18.27
N ARG A 151 -2.58 -7.42 -18.39
CA ARG A 151 -1.80 -6.38 -17.69
C ARG A 151 -2.11 -4.97 -18.22
N PRO A 152 -2.03 -3.91 -17.38
CA PRO A 152 -2.07 -2.53 -17.85
C PRO A 152 -1.02 -2.24 -18.92
N THR A 153 -1.38 -1.44 -19.92
CA THR A 153 -0.46 -1.02 -20.98
C THR A 153 0.49 0.07 -20.52
N GLU A 154 0.04 0.90 -19.59
CA GLU A 154 0.78 2.03 -19.05
C GLU A 154 0.80 1.95 -17.53
N ARG A 155 1.80 2.60 -16.95
CA ARG A 155 1.91 2.78 -15.51
C ARG A 155 1.95 4.26 -15.25
N PRO A 156 0.98 4.79 -14.49
CA PRO A 156 1.00 6.20 -14.19
C PRO A 156 2.25 6.56 -13.39
N GLY A 157 2.95 7.61 -13.83
CA GLY A 157 4.02 8.19 -13.02
C GLY A 157 3.41 8.92 -11.82
N CYS A 158 3.99 8.75 -10.63
CA CYS A 158 3.62 9.55 -9.48
C CYS A 158 4.40 10.86 -9.47
N ARG A 159 3.76 11.95 -9.02
CA ARG A 159 4.50 13.20 -8.72
C ARG A 159 5.51 12.95 -7.61
N GLN A 160 6.61 13.68 -7.68
CA GLN A 160 7.64 13.59 -6.65
C GLN A 160 7.17 14.29 -5.37
N VAL A 161 7.46 13.69 -4.22
CA VAL A 161 7.29 14.34 -2.92
C VAL A 161 8.17 15.60 -2.82
N SER A 162 7.69 16.59 -2.09
CA SER A 162 8.27 17.93 -2.01
C SER A 162 9.29 18.12 -0.89
N SER A 163 9.34 17.21 0.10
CA SER A 163 10.31 17.25 1.20
C SER A 163 10.53 15.86 1.79
N LEU A 164 11.51 15.74 2.69
CA LEU A 164 11.75 14.48 3.42
C LEU A 164 10.62 14.15 4.40
N GLU A 165 9.94 15.14 5.00
CA GLU A 165 8.75 14.92 5.81
C GLU A 165 7.59 14.38 4.97
N HIS A 166 7.45 14.87 3.74
CA HIS A 166 6.45 14.36 2.82
C HIS A 166 6.77 12.90 2.40
N PHE A 167 8.05 12.60 2.15
CA PHE A 167 8.50 11.21 1.97
C PHE A 167 8.20 10.34 3.19
N GLU A 168 8.46 10.83 4.41
CA GLU A 168 8.16 10.14 5.67
C GLU A 168 6.69 9.71 5.74
N ASN A 169 5.78 10.65 5.45
CA ASN A 169 4.34 10.41 5.43
C ASN A 169 3.97 9.37 4.36
N GLY A 170 4.49 9.47 3.14
CA GLY A 170 4.23 8.48 2.07
C GLY A 170 4.74 7.08 2.42
N LEU A 171 5.90 7.00 3.07
CA LEU A 171 6.47 5.75 3.57
C LEU A 171 5.60 5.15 4.69
N GLU A 172 5.14 5.97 5.63
CA GLU A 172 4.23 5.53 6.70
C GLU A 172 2.93 4.94 6.13
N LEU A 173 2.30 5.64 5.18
CA LEU A 173 1.06 5.17 4.54
C LEU A 173 1.27 3.87 3.75
N LEU A 174 2.37 3.77 2.99
CA LEU A 174 2.73 2.56 2.27
C LEU A 174 2.90 1.38 3.22
N LEU A 175 3.66 1.56 4.30
CA LEU A 175 3.94 0.51 5.27
C LEU A 175 2.69 0.09 6.04
N ALA A 176 1.80 1.03 6.36
CA ALA A 176 0.52 0.71 6.98
C ALA A 176 -0.34 -0.14 6.02
N ALA A 177 -0.37 0.24 4.74
CA ALA A 177 -1.05 -0.53 3.70
C ALA A 177 -0.44 -1.93 3.55
N TRP A 178 0.87 -2.09 3.65
CA TRP A 178 1.52 -3.40 3.64
C TRP A 178 1.12 -4.24 4.83
N VAL A 179 1.23 -3.71 6.05
CA VAL A 179 0.90 -4.45 7.29
C VAL A 179 -0.55 -4.94 7.30
N GLU A 180 -1.47 -4.12 6.81
CA GLU A 180 -2.90 -4.45 6.75
C GLU A 180 -3.27 -5.33 5.55
N GLN A 181 -2.84 -4.96 4.34
CA GLN A 181 -3.50 -5.41 3.11
C GLN A 181 -2.68 -6.44 2.34
N LEU A 182 -1.34 -6.38 2.43
CA LEU A 182 -0.45 -7.26 1.68
C LEU A 182 -0.63 -8.75 2.05
N PRO A 183 -0.66 -9.16 3.34
CA PRO A 183 -0.72 -10.59 3.70
C PRO A 183 -1.97 -11.31 3.22
N VAL A 184 -3.09 -10.60 3.10
CA VAL A 184 -4.33 -11.19 2.58
C VAL A 184 -4.18 -11.57 1.12
N GLN A 185 -3.42 -10.75 0.37
CA GLN A 185 -3.31 -10.85 -1.07
C GLN A 185 -2.16 -11.76 -1.52
N VAL A 186 -1.07 -11.82 -0.74
CA VAL A 186 0.15 -12.56 -1.10
C VAL A 186 0.45 -13.76 -0.20
N GLY A 187 -0.35 -13.98 0.85
CA GLY A 187 -0.19 -15.10 1.77
C GLY A 187 1.10 -15.03 2.59
N GLU A 188 1.90 -16.10 2.54
CA GLU A 188 3.18 -16.25 3.26
C GLU A 188 4.37 -15.62 2.50
N ASP A 189 4.13 -14.96 1.37
CA ASP A 189 5.19 -14.24 0.68
C ASP A 189 5.57 -12.94 1.41
N TRP A 190 6.75 -12.42 1.09
CA TRP A 190 7.28 -11.18 1.65
C TRP A 190 7.34 -10.09 0.58
N ALA A 191 7.29 -8.83 1.00
CA ALA A 191 7.58 -7.67 0.15
C ALA A 191 8.80 -6.92 0.68
N SER A 192 9.66 -6.42 -0.21
CA SER A 192 10.79 -5.58 0.17
C SER A 192 11.14 -4.56 -0.90
N PHE A 193 11.86 -3.53 -0.48
CA PHE A 193 12.53 -2.58 -1.34
C PHE A 193 13.69 -1.95 -0.58
N SER A 194 14.63 -1.35 -1.31
CA SER A 194 15.70 -0.56 -0.72
C SER A 194 15.52 0.92 -1.04
N VAL A 195 15.77 1.78 -0.06
CA VAL A 195 15.93 3.22 -0.27
C VAL A 195 17.42 3.51 -0.36
N THR A 196 17.82 4.25 -1.39
CA THR A 196 19.19 4.73 -1.58
C THR A 196 19.20 6.24 -1.69
N SER A 197 20.28 6.87 -1.22
CA SER A 197 20.51 8.30 -1.35
C SER A 197 21.80 8.58 -2.11
N ALA A 198 21.74 9.53 -3.06
CA ALA A 198 22.93 10.03 -3.74
C ALA A 198 23.92 10.71 -2.76
N ALA A 199 23.43 11.25 -1.65
CA ALA A 199 24.27 11.89 -0.62
C ALA A 199 25.13 10.88 0.16
N ASP A 200 24.68 9.61 0.27
CA ASP A 200 25.41 8.53 0.97
C ASP A 200 25.94 7.46 0.01
N ARG A 201 26.45 7.89 -1.14
CA ARG A 201 27.14 7.02 -2.12
C ARG A 201 26.31 5.80 -2.55
N GLY A 202 24.98 5.88 -2.49
CA GLY A 202 24.08 4.80 -2.88
C GLY A 202 23.94 3.66 -1.87
N ARG A 203 24.32 3.87 -0.60
CA ARG A 203 24.07 2.90 0.47
C ARG A 203 22.60 2.50 0.54
N GLN A 204 22.35 1.22 0.73
CA GLN A 204 21.01 0.66 0.82
C GLN A 204 20.50 0.69 2.26
N LEU A 205 19.32 1.26 2.44
CA LEU A 205 18.45 1.05 3.58
C LEU A 205 17.33 0.11 3.12
N LEU A 206 17.38 -1.14 3.57
CA LEU A 206 16.44 -2.19 3.20
C LEU A 206 15.22 -2.12 4.11
N ILE A 207 14.03 -2.21 3.52
CA ILE A 207 12.76 -2.31 4.23
C ILE A 207 12.03 -3.54 3.69
N SER A 208 11.58 -4.41 4.59
CA SER A 208 10.87 -5.64 4.21
C SER A 208 9.74 -5.96 5.19
N PHE A 209 8.70 -6.61 4.68
CA PHE A 209 7.59 -7.07 5.48
C PHE A 209 7.17 -8.48 5.06
N ALA A 210 6.96 -9.35 6.05
CA ALA A 210 6.38 -10.68 5.89
C ALA A 210 5.40 -10.91 7.05
N LEU A 211 4.35 -11.71 6.85
CA LEU A 211 3.36 -11.96 7.91
C LEU A 211 3.98 -12.67 9.13
N GLU A 212 4.91 -13.60 8.89
CA GLU A 212 5.58 -14.39 9.95
C GLU A 212 6.67 -13.59 10.68
N ASP A 213 7.51 -12.88 9.93
CA ASP A 213 8.67 -12.15 10.48
C ASP A 213 8.32 -10.73 10.96
N GLY A 214 7.22 -10.16 10.47
CA GLY A 214 6.82 -8.78 10.72
C GLY A 214 7.51 -7.77 9.82
N LEU A 215 7.61 -6.52 10.30
CA LEU A 215 8.25 -5.41 9.60
C LEU A 215 9.71 -5.31 10.04
N HIS A 216 10.62 -5.26 9.07
CA HIS A 216 12.06 -5.21 9.27
C HIS A 216 12.65 -4.04 8.48
N VAL A 217 13.57 -3.31 9.11
CA VAL A 217 14.40 -2.31 8.46
C VAL A 217 15.85 -2.53 8.82
N SER A 218 16.75 -2.39 7.83
CA SER A 218 18.19 -2.50 8.05
C SER A 218 19.01 -1.55 7.19
N VAL A 219 20.19 -1.17 7.70
CA VAL A 219 21.14 -0.32 6.99
C VAL A 219 22.55 -0.87 7.15
N ASP A 220 23.31 -0.87 6.04
CA ASP A 220 24.72 -1.23 6.05
C ASP A 220 25.52 -0.17 6.81
N ASP A 221 26.31 -0.53 7.82
CA ASP A 221 27.18 0.38 8.56
C ASP A 221 28.58 -0.22 8.75
N ARG A 222 29.02 -1.03 7.78
CA ARG A 222 30.32 -1.72 7.81
C ARG A 222 31.53 -0.79 7.70
N ASP A 223 31.35 0.40 7.14
CA ASP A 223 32.37 1.45 7.09
C ASP A 223 32.29 2.42 8.28
N GLY A 224 31.32 2.24 9.18
CA GLY A 224 31.21 2.99 10.43
C GLY A 224 32.23 2.55 11.46
N GLU A 225 32.60 3.46 12.37
CA GLU A 225 33.48 3.14 13.49
C GLU A 225 32.83 2.13 14.45
N ASP A 226 33.60 1.14 14.87
CA ASP A 226 33.15 0.15 15.84
C ASP A 226 33.44 0.62 17.28
N THR A 227 32.67 1.61 17.73
CA THR A 227 32.84 2.26 19.04
C THR A 227 31.57 2.20 19.89
N PRO A 228 31.67 2.16 21.23
CA PRO A 228 30.52 2.24 22.13
C PRO A 228 29.69 3.51 21.92
N GLU A 229 30.33 4.62 21.55
CA GLU A 229 29.66 5.89 21.24
C GLU A 229 28.80 5.77 19.98
N ARG A 230 29.28 5.06 18.93
CA ARG A 230 28.51 4.79 17.72
C ARG A 230 27.31 3.89 18.03
N GLU A 231 27.50 2.88 18.86
CA GLU A 231 26.40 2.01 19.31
C GLU A 231 25.33 2.82 20.05
N LEU A 232 25.69 3.60 21.06
CA LEU A 232 24.75 4.46 21.79
C LEU A 232 24.01 5.44 20.87
N LEU A 233 24.72 6.01 19.89
CA LEU A 233 24.12 6.89 18.89
C LEU A 233 23.08 6.13 18.04
N MET A 234 23.39 4.92 17.56
CA MET A 234 22.44 4.14 16.77
C MET A 234 21.24 3.70 17.58
N ARG A 235 21.44 3.30 18.84
CA ARG A 235 20.33 3.04 19.78
C ARG A 235 19.43 4.26 19.96
N SER A 236 20.02 5.45 20.14
CA SER A 236 19.25 6.69 20.32
C SER A 236 18.45 7.12 19.08
N ARG A 237 18.82 6.62 17.89
CA ARG A 237 18.08 6.84 16.64
C ARG A 237 16.92 5.87 16.44
N GLY A 238 16.87 4.77 17.18
CA GLY A 238 15.83 3.74 17.09
C GLY A 238 16.33 2.37 16.61
N TRP A 239 17.63 2.15 16.42
CA TRP A 239 18.13 0.84 15.99
C TRP A 239 18.12 -0.20 17.14
N HIS A 240 17.64 -1.42 16.88
CA HIS A 240 17.43 -2.48 17.86
C HIS A 240 18.59 -3.49 17.97
N SER A 241 19.37 -3.69 16.93
CA SER A 241 20.49 -4.63 16.98
C SER A 241 21.51 -4.35 15.89
N ARG A 242 22.69 -4.95 16.02
CA ARG A 242 23.73 -4.95 14.99
C ARG A 242 24.16 -6.38 14.69
N ASP A 243 24.08 -6.78 13.43
CA ASP A 243 24.59 -8.07 12.96
C ASP A 243 25.51 -7.89 11.75
N ARG A 244 26.73 -8.43 11.83
CA ARG A 244 27.74 -8.40 10.74
C ARG A 244 27.91 -7.02 10.07
N GLY A 245 27.83 -5.96 10.88
CA GLY A 245 27.98 -4.58 10.44
C GLY A 245 26.71 -3.93 9.87
N TRP A 246 25.56 -4.61 9.91
CA TRP A 246 24.25 -4.05 9.60
C TRP A 246 23.53 -3.67 10.89
N TRP A 247 22.94 -2.49 10.93
CA TRP A 247 21.99 -2.13 11.98
C TRP A 247 20.59 -2.52 11.56
N GLN A 248 19.80 -3.00 12.51
CA GLN A 248 18.48 -3.58 12.26
C GLN A 248 17.46 -3.09 13.30
N ALA A 249 16.22 -2.92 12.87
CA ALA A 249 15.06 -2.78 13.74
C ALA A 249 13.94 -3.71 13.25
N ASP A 250 13.42 -4.51 14.18
CA ASP A 250 12.45 -5.57 13.93
C ASP A 250 11.17 -5.33 14.72
N PHE A 251 10.03 -5.49 14.05
CA PHE A 251 8.69 -5.30 14.58
C PHE A 251 7.83 -6.51 14.21
N SER A 252 7.77 -7.51 15.10
CA SER A 252 7.13 -8.82 14.80
C SER A 252 5.61 -8.76 14.59
N ARG A 253 4.93 -7.79 15.20
CA ARG A 253 3.47 -7.61 15.09
C ARG A 253 3.16 -6.12 14.94
N PRO A 254 3.56 -5.51 13.82
CA PRO A 254 3.54 -4.07 13.67
C PRO A 254 2.08 -3.58 13.65
N GLU A 255 1.82 -2.51 14.38
CA GLU A 255 0.61 -1.69 14.28
C GLU A 255 0.99 -0.26 13.83
N ARG A 256 0.04 0.68 13.86
CA ARG A 256 0.25 2.03 13.32
C ARG A 256 1.47 2.75 13.93
N ASP A 257 1.67 2.63 15.23
CA ASP A 257 2.78 3.30 15.91
C ASP A 257 4.15 2.77 15.47
N ASP A 258 4.26 1.45 15.27
CA ASP A 258 5.47 0.78 14.77
C ASP A 258 5.80 1.20 13.34
N VAL A 259 4.77 1.29 12.49
CA VAL A 259 4.91 1.76 11.11
C VAL A 259 5.43 3.20 11.06
N ALA A 260 4.86 4.08 11.88
CA ALA A 260 5.32 5.46 12.00
C ALA A 260 6.75 5.54 12.55
N GLU A 261 7.12 4.63 13.46
CA GLU A 261 8.49 4.52 13.97
C GLU A 261 9.48 4.13 12.87
N VAL A 262 9.17 3.15 12.03
CA VAL A 262 10.02 2.76 10.89
C VAL A 262 10.19 3.90 9.88
N ALA A 263 9.12 4.63 9.57
CA ALA A 263 9.19 5.78 8.68
C ALA A 263 10.11 6.88 9.24
N ARG A 264 9.91 7.25 10.52
CA ARG A 264 10.78 8.21 11.23
C ARG A 264 12.23 7.76 11.30
N LEU A 265 12.48 6.49 11.63
CA LEU A 265 13.82 5.90 11.69
C LEU A 265 14.53 6.02 10.33
N THR A 266 13.81 5.69 9.25
CA THR A 266 14.32 5.76 7.88
C THR A 266 14.75 7.18 7.53
N VAL A 267 13.90 8.17 7.75
CA VAL A 267 14.22 9.58 7.44
C VAL A 267 15.30 10.14 8.36
N THR A 268 15.29 9.77 9.64
CA THR A 268 16.33 10.16 10.60
C THR A 268 17.71 9.64 10.16
N GLU A 269 17.79 8.39 9.72
CA GLU A 269 19.04 7.81 9.24
C GLU A 269 19.50 8.44 7.92
N LEU A 270 18.58 8.69 6.98
CA LEU A 270 18.88 9.37 5.72
C LEU A 270 19.45 10.79 5.96
N ARG A 271 18.85 11.55 6.89
CA ARG A 271 19.32 12.89 7.29
C ARG A 271 20.68 12.84 7.96
N ALA A 272 20.87 11.89 8.89
CA ALA A 272 22.14 11.71 9.57
C ALA A 272 23.29 11.38 8.60
N ARG A 273 22.96 10.80 7.44
CA ARG A 273 23.88 10.48 6.34
C ARG A 273 23.98 11.57 5.28
N GLY A 274 23.39 12.74 5.53
CA GLY A 274 23.55 13.94 4.71
C GLY A 274 22.51 14.13 3.62
N THR A 275 21.48 13.28 3.54
CA THR A 275 20.35 13.51 2.63
C THR A 275 19.58 14.74 3.07
N LYS A 276 19.31 15.66 2.13
CA LYS A 276 18.57 16.90 2.41
C LYS A 276 17.26 16.99 1.66
N GLU A 277 17.24 16.48 0.43
CA GLU A 277 16.12 16.64 -0.50
C GLU A 277 15.62 15.29 -1.00
N PRO A 278 14.31 15.12 -1.22
CA PRO A 278 13.75 13.86 -1.72
C PRO A 278 14.23 13.51 -3.14
N GLU A 279 14.69 14.48 -3.94
CA GLU A 279 15.24 14.24 -5.28
C GLU A 279 16.52 13.39 -5.27
N GLU A 280 17.20 13.34 -4.12
CA GLU A 280 18.40 12.53 -3.88
C GLU A 280 18.05 11.05 -3.66
N LEU A 281 16.78 10.74 -3.38
CA LEU A 281 16.30 9.41 -3.04
C LEU A 281 15.92 8.59 -4.27
N ARG A 282 16.17 7.28 -4.18
CA ARG A 282 15.67 6.27 -5.12
C ARG A 282 15.22 5.01 -4.39
N ALA A 283 14.04 4.53 -4.74
CA ALA A 283 13.58 3.18 -4.41
C ALA A 283 14.22 2.19 -5.39
N ARG A 284 14.75 1.08 -4.88
CA ARG A 284 15.44 0.05 -5.66
C ARG A 284 14.94 -1.33 -5.25
N ASP A 285 15.11 -2.28 -6.15
CA ASP A 285 14.95 -3.72 -5.87
C ASP A 285 13.59 -4.06 -5.23
N ALA A 286 12.53 -3.32 -5.60
CA ALA A 286 11.18 -3.59 -5.14
C ALA A 286 10.72 -4.97 -5.62
N SER A 287 10.37 -5.85 -4.69
CA SER A 287 10.07 -7.25 -4.98
C SER A 287 9.07 -7.83 -3.99
N CYS A 288 8.29 -8.82 -4.43
CA CYS A 288 7.38 -9.59 -3.59
C CYS A 288 7.67 -11.09 -3.63
N LYS A 289 8.91 -11.51 -3.29
CA LYS A 289 9.47 -12.88 -3.32
C LYS A 289 9.42 -13.61 -4.68
N ASP A 290 8.34 -13.48 -5.42
CA ASP A 290 8.00 -14.18 -6.65
C ASP A 290 8.47 -13.42 -7.90
N ARG A 291 7.98 -13.84 -9.08
CA ARG A 291 8.27 -13.20 -10.38
C ARG A 291 7.35 -12.01 -10.68
N GLY A 292 6.56 -11.56 -9.70
CA GLY A 292 5.67 -10.42 -9.87
C GLY A 292 6.42 -9.10 -9.91
N GLU A 293 5.81 -8.11 -10.54
CA GLU A 293 6.37 -6.77 -10.61
C GLU A 293 5.67 -5.86 -9.60
N LEU A 294 6.41 -5.45 -8.57
CA LEU A 294 5.93 -4.64 -7.45
C LEU A 294 6.27 -3.16 -7.68
N TRP A 295 5.25 -2.28 -7.66
CA TRP A 295 5.44 -0.83 -7.79
C TRP A 295 4.93 -0.12 -6.56
N LEU A 296 5.62 0.97 -6.18
CA LEU A 296 5.39 1.70 -4.93
C LEU A 296 5.21 3.20 -5.19
N PRO A 297 4.19 3.60 -5.98
CA PRO A 297 3.96 5.01 -6.27
C PRO A 297 3.73 5.86 -5.01
N GLY A 298 3.25 5.26 -3.92
CA GLY A 298 3.04 5.93 -2.63
C GLY A 298 4.30 6.52 -2.00
N LEU A 299 5.49 6.10 -2.44
CA LEU A 299 6.75 6.70 -1.99
C LEU A 299 7.00 8.09 -2.59
N GLY A 300 6.45 8.37 -3.79
CA GLY A 300 6.70 9.61 -4.53
C GLY A 300 8.18 9.92 -4.79
N ILE A 301 9.03 8.90 -4.93
CA ILE A 301 10.44 9.03 -5.32
C ILE A 301 10.73 8.24 -6.59
N ARG A 302 11.95 8.36 -7.13
CA ARG A 302 12.35 7.65 -8.36
C ARG A 302 12.58 6.16 -8.10
N HIS A 303 12.28 5.32 -9.08
CA HIS A 303 12.59 3.89 -9.11
C HIS A 303 13.82 3.60 -10.01
#